data_AF-F6G4M1-F1
#
_entry.id   AF-F6G4M1-F1
#
_cell.length_a   1.000
_cell.length_b   1.000
_cell.length_c   1.000
_cell.angle_alpha   90.00
_cell.angle_beta   90.00
_cell.angle_gamma   90.00
#
_symmetry.space_group_name_H-M   'P 1'
#
loop_
_entity.id
_entity.type
_entity.pdbx_description
1 polymer ?
#
loop_
_entity_poly.entity_id
_entity_poly.type
_entity_poly.pdbx_seq_one_letter_code
_entity_poly.pdbx_strand_id
1 'polypeptide(L)'
;MSEALPAKRSGCSSTARRLSATTSSASAGSRSCSCAKRSRCGRRASSCSGAMAMFPHSCLPPATIVAGMRAARGTAPAFLVKSRLPKKGGFALCSTRHSAFHHTPPNPDVTVMTASVAAAPDPANLDPELAHIAPALKAEILAQALPYIRKFHGKTIVIKYGGNAMTEEKLKHGFARDVILLKLVGMNPVVVHGGGPQIDDALKKVGKTGTFIQGMRVTDEETMEVVEWVLGGEVQQDIVMLINQYGGQAVGLTGKDGGLIRAKKLKMPDRDKPGQFIDIGFVGDIETINPAVVRALQDDAFIPVISPIGFSDDGQAYNINADVVAGKMAEILKAEKLVMMTNIPGVLDKQGNLLTDLSAREIDELFADGTISGGMLPKISSALDAAKSGVHSVHIIDGRIEHSLLLEILTEQAFGTMIRSH
;
A
#
# COMPACT_ATOMS: atom_id res chain seq x y z
N MET A 1 20.88 52.09 -52.12
CA MET A 1 19.94 53.21 -51.95
C MET A 1 19.79 53.46 -50.46
N SER A 2 20.18 54.69 -50.08
CA SER A 2 20.06 55.47 -48.85
C SER A 2 19.37 54.96 -47.56
N GLU A 3 20.14 55.15 -46.47
CA GLU A 3 19.88 56.00 -45.28
C GLU A 3 19.03 55.52 -44.07
N ALA A 4 19.76 55.24 -42.99
CA ALA A 4 19.86 56.03 -41.73
C ALA A 4 18.63 56.36 -40.86
N LEU A 5 18.63 55.79 -39.63
CA LEU A 5 18.58 56.39 -38.27
C LEU A 5 17.79 57.71 -38.02
N PRO A 6 17.17 57.93 -36.82
CA PRO A 6 17.96 58.01 -35.57
C PRO A 6 17.31 57.58 -34.24
N ALA A 7 18.19 57.44 -33.26
CA ALA A 7 17.95 57.29 -31.82
C ALA A 7 17.45 58.58 -31.13
N LYS A 8 16.79 58.45 -29.96
CA LYS A 8 16.86 59.41 -28.85
C LYS A 8 16.56 58.80 -27.47
N ARG A 9 17.64 58.62 -26.71
CA ARG A 9 17.91 58.97 -25.29
C ARG A 9 16.76 59.11 -24.27
N SER A 10 16.92 58.44 -23.12
CA SER A 10 17.08 58.99 -21.75
C SER A 10 16.75 57.86 -20.76
N GLY A 11 17.33 57.68 -19.58
CA GLY A 11 18.38 58.37 -18.84
C GLY A 11 18.57 57.58 -17.54
N CYS A 12 19.84 57.32 -17.22
CA CYS A 12 20.47 57.14 -15.91
C CYS A 12 19.66 56.76 -14.65
N SER A 13 20.23 55.76 -13.96
CA SER A 13 20.67 55.82 -12.54
C SER A 13 19.58 55.74 -11.46
N SER A 14 19.79 55.20 -10.28
CA SER A 14 20.82 54.33 -9.71
C SER A 14 20.34 53.99 -8.30
N THR A 15 20.58 52.76 -7.87
CA THR A 15 20.95 52.36 -6.49
C THR A 15 20.70 53.35 -5.35
N ALA A 16 20.04 52.90 -4.28
CA ALA A 16 20.70 52.40 -3.06
C ALA A 16 19.75 52.36 -1.83
N ARG A 17 19.91 51.29 -1.02
CA ARG A 17 20.04 51.26 0.47
C ARG A 17 19.26 52.31 1.29
N ARG A 18 18.62 52.02 2.43
CA ARG A 18 18.93 51.09 3.53
C ARG A 18 17.93 51.38 4.67
N LEU A 19 17.88 50.47 5.66
CA LEU A 19 17.56 50.70 7.08
C LEU A 19 16.09 51.02 7.40
N SER A 20 15.49 50.63 8.52
CA SER A 20 15.77 49.71 9.64
C SER A 20 14.67 49.96 10.66
N ALA A 21 14.33 48.93 11.45
CA ALA A 21 13.87 49.06 12.86
C ALA A 21 12.50 49.74 13.06
N THR A 22 11.62 49.44 14.01
CA THR A 22 11.55 48.64 15.25
C THR A 22 10.13 48.91 15.75
N THR A 23 9.37 47.98 16.34
CA THR A 23 9.16 47.84 17.80
C THR A 23 7.86 47.00 17.92
N SER A 24 7.88 45.79 18.47
CA SER A 24 7.86 45.41 19.89
C SER A 24 6.52 45.60 20.59
N SER A 25 5.92 44.52 21.09
CA SER A 25 5.83 44.29 22.53
C SER A 25 5.40 42.87 22.84
N ALA A 26 6.00 42.37 23.92
CA ALA A 26 6.01 41.01 24.40
C ALA A 26 5.19 40.87 25.68
N SER A 27 4.85 39.64 26.05
CA SER A 27 5.00 39.08 27.41
C SER A 27 4.55 37.61 27.37
N ALA A 28 4.93 36.69 28.25
CA ALA A 28 6.09 36.42 29.09
C ALA A 28 5.72 35.07 29.76
N GLY A 29 6.65 34.13 29.93
CA GLY A 29 6.32 32.85 30.57
C GLY A 29 7.45 31.83 30.57
N SER A 30 8.52 32.15 31.29
CA SER A 30 9.68 31.31 31.58
C SER A 30 9.34 30.02 32.34
N ARG A 31 10.06 28.93 32.02
CA ARG A 31 10.73 28.07 33.03
C ARG A 31 11.84 27.24 32.37
N SER A 32 13.06 27.47 32.84
CA SER A 32 14.29 26.76 32.51
C SER A 32 14.49 25.57 33.46
N CYS A 33 15.16 24.52 32.99
CA CYS A 33 15.95 23.64 33.83
C CYS A 33 17.19 23.19 33.06
N SER A 34 18.33 23.77 33.43
CA SER A 34 19.66 23.26 33.14
C SER A 34 20.18 22.53 34.37
N CYS A 35 20.77 21.35 34.20
CA CYS A 35 21.73 20.83 35.17
C CYS A 35 22.89 20.18 34.42
N ALA A 36 24.10 20.58 34.78
CA ALA A 36 25.37 20.11 34.23
C ALA A 36 26.26 19.59 35.37
N LYS A 37 27.14 18.63 35.02
CA LYS A 37 28.34 18.13 35.75
C LYS A 37 28.04 17.20 36.95
N ARG A 38 28.76 16.11 37.22
CA ARG A 38 30.19 15.78 37.01
C ARG A 38 30.49 14.27 37.29
N SER A 39 31.70 13.86 36.87
CA SER A 39 32.66 12.90 37.45
C SER A 39 32.61 11.37 37.19
N ARG A 40 33.55 10.92 36.33
CA ARG A 40 34.68 9.98 36.53
C ARG A 40 34.53 8.72 37.43
N CYS A 41 34.69 7.56 36.81
CA CYS A 41 35.61 6.43 37.12
C CYS A 41 35.25 5.29 36.15
N GLY A 42 36.10 4.47 35.55
CA GLY A 42 37.52 4.17 35.71
C GLY A 42 37.73 2.69 35.34
N ARG A 43 38.64 2.43 34.39
CA ARG A 43 39.45 1.20 34.20
C ARG A 43 38.89 -0.03 33.46
N ARG A 44 39.64 -0.33 32.38
CA ARG A 44 40.33 -1.59 31.99
C ARG A 44 39.57 -2.67 31.20
N ALA A 45 39.90 -2.67 29.91
CA ALA A 45 40.46 -3.77 29.10
C ALA A 45 40.57 -5.17 29.73
N SER A 46 40.13 -6.18 28.98
CA SER A 46 40.99 -7.29 28.52
C SER A 46 40.34 -8.09 27.39
N SER A 47 41.09 -8.18 26.30
CA SER A 47 41.06 -9.15 25.22
C SER A 47 41.01 -10.61 25.68
N CYS A 48 40.32 -11.47 24.93
CA CYS A 48 40.74 -12.85 24.72
C CYS A 48 40.55 -13.23 23.25
N SER A 49 41.69 -13.26 22.56
CA SER A 49 41.93 -13.96 21.32
C SER A 49 42.17 -15.44 21.64
N GLY A 50 41.66 -16.35 20.83
CA GLY A 50 41.98 -17.78 20.90
C GLY A 50 41.46 -18.50 19.67
N ALA A 51 42.39 -18.94 18.82
CA ALA A 51 42.18 -19.42 17.47
C ALA A 51 42.00 -20.94 17.35
N MET A 52 41.46 -21.35 16.19
CA MET A 52 41.76 -22.55 15.38
C MET A 52 41.51 -23.97 15.94
N ALA A 53 40.65 -24.73 15.25
CA ALA A 53 41.00 -26.04 14.67
C ALA A 53 40.00 -26.49 13.59
N MET A 54 40.50 -27.22 12.59
CA MET A 54 39.90 -27.62 11.31
C MET A 54 38.97 -28.87 11.35
N PHE A 55 38.04 -28.93 10.36
CA PHE A 55 37.44 -30.03 9.53
C PHE A 55 37.57 -31.54 9.91
N PRO A 56 36.86 -32.47 9.23
CA PRO A 56 35.44 -32.59 8.80
C PRO A 56 34.85 -33.99 9.16
N HIS A 57 33.56 -34.26 8.89
CA HIS A 57 33.12 -35.53 8.26
C HIS A 57 31.64 -35.55 7.88
N SER A 58 31.43 -35.94 6.62
CA SER A 58 30.22 -36.35 5.93
C SER A 58 29.68 -37.71 6.39
N CYS A 59 28.37 -37.95 6.25
CA CYS A 59 27.77 -39.24 5.84
C CYS A 59 26.25 -39.13 5.56
N LEU A 60 25.89 -39.24 4.27
CA LEU A 60 24.68 -39.88 3.71
C LEU A 60 24.97 -41.40 3.56
N PRO A 61 24.11 -42.32 3.04
CA PRO A 61 22.66 -42.40 2.68
C PRO A 61 22.05 -43.74 3.26
N PRO A 62 21.05 -44.52 2.71
CA PRO A 62 20.25 -44.39 1.48
C PRO A 62 18.72 -44.73 1.49
N ALA A 63 18.00 -44.00 0.63
CA ALA A 63 17.22 -44.40 -0.55
C ALA A 63 16.13 -45.51 -0.57
N THR A 64 15.01 -45.12 -1.22
CA THR A 64 14.14 -45.86 -2.20
C THR A 64 12.99 -46.75 -1.70
N ILE A 65 11.72 -46.43 -2.08
CA ILE A 65 10.92 -47.06 -3.18
C ILE A 65 9.44 -46.58 -3.15
N VAL A 66 9.07 -45.89 -4.24
CA VAL A 66 7.90 -46.01 -5.16
C VAL A 66 6.56 -46.60 -4.65
N ALA A 67 5.47 -45.87 -4.93
CA ALA A 67 4.35 -46.26 -5.82
C ALA A 67 3.01 -45.72 -5.31
N GLY A 68 2.30 -44.98 -6.17
CA GLY A 68 0.99 -44.40 -5.88
C GLY A 68 -0.18 -45.33 -6.15
N MET A 69 -1.39 -44.84 -5.88
CA MET A 69 -2.54 -44.94 -6.78
C MET A 69 -3.70 -44.09 -6.26
N ARG A 70 -4.37 -43.43 -7.22
CA ARG A 70 -5.65 -42.74 -7.08
C ARG A 70 -6.75 -43.75 -6.69
N ALA A 71 -7.73 -43.30 -5.89
CA ALA A 71 -9.09 -42.97 -6.35
C ALA A 71 -10.20 -43.23 -5.30
N ALA A 72 -11.11 -42.25 -5.26
CA ALA A 72 -12.57 -42.37 -5.10
C ALA A 72 -13.21 -42.61 -3.71
N ARG A 73 -13.92 -41.55 -3.27
CA ARG A 73 -15.34 -41.45 -2.87
C ARG A 73 -15.95 -42.56 -2.01
N GLY A 74 -16.56 -42.14 -0.89
CA GLY A 74 -17.76 -42.81 -0.35
C GLY A 74 -17.90 -42.77 1.17
N THR A 75 -18.73 -41.84 1.65
CA THR A 75 -19.72 -41.97 2.74
C THR A 75 -19.40 -42.80 4.00
N ALA A 76 -19.50 -42.12 5.15
CA ALA A 76 -19.49 -42.66 6.52
C ALA A 76 -20.52 -43.78 6.76
N PRO A 77 -20.31 -44.57 7.83
CA PRO A 77 -21.23 -44.40 8.96
C PRO A 77 -20.55 -44.45 10.35
N ALA A 78 -21.23 -43.80 11.30
CA ALA A 78 -20.93 -43.79 12.72
C ALA A 78 -21.04 -45.20 13.35
N PHE A 79 -20.08 -45.56 14.21
CA PHE A 79 -20.23 -46.72 15.09
C PHE A 79 -19.84 -46.39 16.55
N LEU A 80 -20.83 -46.65 17.40
CA LEU A 80 -20.83 -46.59 18.85
C LEU A 80 -19.98 -47.74 19.41
N VAL A 81 -18.91 -47.45 20.18
CA VAL A 81 -18.11 -48.50 20.84
C VAL A 81 -18.36 -48.49 22.35
N LYS A 82 -19.05 -49.54 22.82
CA LYS A 82 -19.15 -49.95 24.23
C LYS A 82 -17.86 -50.63 24.66
N SER A 83 -17.35 -50.24 25.82
CA SER A 83 -16.20 -50.83 26.50
C SER A 83 -16.51 -52.19 27.12
N ARG A 84 -15.57 -53.16 26.99
CA ARG A 84 -15.38 -54.28 27.93
C ARG A 84 -13.96 -54.84 27.80
N LEU A 85 -13.24 -54.81 28.92
CA LEU A 85 -11.90 -55.38 29.16
C LEU A 85 -11.90 -56.92 29.09
N PRO A 86 -10.71 -57.53 28.94
CA PRO A 86 -10.32 -58.59 29.85
C PRO A 86 -8.94 -58.39 30.50
N LYS A 87 -8.78 -59.07 31.64
CA LYS A 87 -7.66 -59.01 32.59
C LYS A 87 -6.72 -60.23 32.45
N LYS A 88 -5.45 -60.02 32.87
CA LYS A 88 -4.51 -60.88 33.64
C LYS A 88 -3.35 -61.63 32.92
N GLY A 89 -2.14 -61.41 33.51
CA GLY A 89 -0.92 -62.25 33.50
C GLY A 89 0.25 -61.60 32.75
N GLY A 90 1.46 -61.36 33.27
CA GLY A 90 2.17 -61.69 34.52
C GLY A 90 3.49 -60.87 34.60
N PHE A 91 4.15 -60.94 35.75
CA PHE A 91 5.30 -60.14 36.23
C PHE A 91 6.60 -60.20 35.40
N ALA A 92 7.33 -59.08 35.31
CA ALA A 92 8.77 -58.97 35.67
C ALA A 92 9.25 -57.50 35.64
N LEU A 93 9.87 -57.04 36.74
CA LEU A 93 10.51 -55.72 36.86
C LEU A 93 11.84 -55.67 36.09
N CYS A 94 12.08 -54.58 35.35
CA CYS A 94 13.42 -54.03 35.17
C CYS A 94 13.32 -52.51 35.06
N SER A 95 14.00 -51.80 35.96
CA SER A 95 13.95 -50.35 36.08
C SER A 95 14.75 -49.67 34.97
N THR A 96 14.08 -48.82 34.19
CA THR A 96 14.72 -47.72 33.48
C THR A 96 13.85 -46.48 33.67
N ARG A 97 14.46 -45.44 34.27
CA ARG A 97 13.82 -44.14 34.44
C ARG A 97 13.54 -43.57 33.06
N HIS A 98 12.27 -43.39 32.72
CA HIS A 98 11.83 -42.46 31.68
C HIS A 98 10.94 -41.42 32.34
N SER A 99 11.32 -40.16 32.20
CA SER A 99 10.55 -39.00 32.60
C SER A 99 9.21 -39.03 31.87
N ALA A 100 8.14 -39.37 32.60
CA ALA A 100 6.79 -39.24 32.10
C ALA A 100 6.46 -37.75 31.92
N PHE A 101 6.17 -37.37 30.68
CA PHE A 101 5.45 -36.13 30.40
C PHE A 101 4.11 -36.19 31.14
N HIS A 102 3.93 -35.29 32.11
CA HIS A 102 2.64 -35.06 32.73
C HIS A 102 1.68 -34.50 31.65
N HIS A 103 0.70 -35.31 31.26
CA HIS A 103 -0.54 -34.79 30.67
C HIS A 103 -1.30 -34.05 31.77
N THR A 104 -1.18 -32.72 31.79
CA THR A 104 -2.14 -31.85 32.45
C THR A 104 -3.44 -31.83 31.64
N PRO A 105 -4.61 -32.03 32.27
CA PRO A 105 -5.88 -31.84 31.59
C PRO A 105 -6.03 -30.36 31.18
N PRO A 106 -6.74 -30.05 30.08
CA PRO A 106 -6.98 -28.67 29.70
C PRO A 106 -7.77 -27.97 30.81
N ASN A 107 -7.25 -26.81 31.23
CA ASN A 107 -7.83 -25.95 32.24
C ASN A 107 -9.25 -25.54 31.79
N PRO A 108 -10.32 -25.72 32.60
CA PRO A 108 -11.68 -25.35 32.21
C PRO A 108 -11.91 -23.83 32.13
N ASP A 109 -10.92 -23.01 32.51
CA ASP A 109 -10.98 -21.55 32.50
C ASP A 109 -10.31 -20.92 31.27
N VAL A 110 -10.50 -21.49 30.07
CA VAL A 110 -10.32 -20.71 28.84
C VAL A 110 -11.60 -19.94 28.63
N THR A 111 -11.68 -18.76 29.23
CA THR A 111 -12.67 -17.75 28.86
C THR A 111 -12.49 -17.50 27.36
N VAL A 112 -13.43 -18.00 26.55
CA VAL A 112 -13.57 -17.59 25.16
C VAL A 112 -13.70 -16.06 25.22
N MET A 113 -12.70 -15.33 24.72
CA MET A 113 -12.84 -13.91 24.49
C MET A 113 -13.97 -13.76 23.47
N THR A 114 -15.17 -13.54 23.98
CA THR A 114 -16.28 -13.04 23.17
C THR A 114 -15.79 -11.75 22.58
N ALA A 115 -15.64 -11.70 21.25
CA ALA A 115 -15.37 -10.47 20.54
C ALA A 115 -16.33 -9.41 21.09
N SER A 116 -15.79 -8.37 21.73
CA SER A 116 -16.60 -7.26 22.20
C SER A 116 -17.36 -6.74 21.00
N VAL A 117 -18.68 -6.90 21.00
CA VAL A 117 -19.54 -6.28 20.01
C VAL A 117 -19.24 -4.79 20.09
N ALA A 118 -18.66 -4.22 19.02
CA ALA A 118 -18.48 -2.79 18.95
C ALA A 118 -19.83 -2.14 19.24
N ALA A 119 -19.86 -1.21 20.22
CA ALA A 119 -21.08 -0.52 20.60
C ALA A 119 -21.73 0.07 19.34
N ALA A 120 -23.08 0.00 19.27
CA ALA A 120 -23.82 0.67 18.21
C ALA A 120 -23.36 2.15 18.13
N PRO A 121 -23.23 2.71 16.92
CA PRO A 121 -22.73 4.08 16.76
C PRO A 121 -23.58 5.03 17.60
N ASP A 122 -22.90 5.86 18.40
CA ASP A 122 -23.55 6.93 19.15
C ASP A 122 -24.27 7.85 18.15
N PRO A 123 -25.61 8.04 18.23
CA PRO A 123 -26.34 8.92 17.32
C PRO A 123 -25.82 10.38 17.33
N ALA A 124 -25.04 10.76 18.35
CA ALA A 124 -24.34 12.06 18.40
C ALA A 124 -23.17 12.19 17.40
N ASN A 125 -22.73 11.10 16.77
CA ASN A 125 -21.63 11.08 15.78
C ASN A 125 -22.13 11.03 14.32
N LEU A 126 -23.44 11.16 14.10
CA LEU A 126 -24.01 11.29 12.76
C LEU A 126 -23.69 12.68 12.22
N ASP A 127 -23.28 12.75 10.96
CA ASP A 127 -23.02 14.02 10.28
C ASP A 127 -24.26 14.93 10.40
N PRO A 128 -24.16 16.10 11.06
CA PRO A 128 -25.29 17.01 11.25
C PRO A 128 -25.85 17.49 9.91
N GLU A 129 -25.05 17.51 8.84
CA GLU A 129 -25.52 17.82 7.50
C GLU A 129 -26.48 16.75 6.98
N LEU A 130 -26.41 15.50 7.44
CA LEU A 130 -27.31 14.41 7.00
C LEU A 130 -28.50 14.19 7.95
N ALA A 131 -28.64 15.02 9.00
CA ALA A 131 -29.73 14.91 9.96
C ALA A 131 -31.11 15.22 9.34
N HIS A 132 -31.15 16.05 8.30
CA HIS A 132 -32.38 16.42 7.60
C HIS A 132 -32.93 15.32 6.67
N ILE A 133 -32.13 14.29 6.38
CA ILE A 133 -32.54 13.18 5.51
C ILE A 133 -33.42 12.21 6.32
N ALA A 134 -34.64 11.99 5.85
CA ALA A 134 -35.61 11.11 6.50
C ALA A 134 -35.06 9.67 6.65
N PRO A 135 -35.26 8.98 7.80
CA PRO A 135 -34.77 7.62 8.01
C PRO A 135 -35.23 6.61 6.94
N ALA A 136 -36.46 6.74 6.45
CA ALA A 136 -36.98 5.89 5.38
C ALA A 136 -36.18 6.05 4.09
N LEU A 137 -35.81 7.28 3.72
CA LEU A 137 -34.99 7.55 2.54
C LEU A 137 -33.56 7.01 2.71
N LYS A 138 -32.98 7.10 3.92
CA LYS A 138 -31.67 6.47 4.22
C LYS A 138 -31.71 4.96 3.99
N ALA A 139 -32.77 4.29 4.46
CA ALA A 139 -32.95 2.86 4.26
C ALA A 139 -33.15 2.50 2.77
N GLU A 140 -33.90 3.31 2.02
CA GLU A 140 -34.11 3.12 0.59
C GLU A 140 -32.81 3.26 -0.21
N ILE A 141 -32.00 4.28 0.09
CA ILE A 141 -30.68 4.49 -0.54
C ILE A 141 -29.76 3.28 -0.29
N LEU A 142 -29.71 2.78 0.95
CA LEU A 142 -28.92 1.59 1.28
C LEU A 142 -29.43 0.34 0.55
N ALA A 143 -30.74 0.19 0.39
CA ALA A 143 -31.34 -0.91 -0.36
C ALA A 143 -30.99 -0.85 -1.86
N GLN A 144 -30.90 0.35 -2.45
CA GLN A 144 -30.48 0.53 -3.85
C GLN A 144 -29.02 0.14 -4.12
N ALA A 145 -28.16 0.11 -3.08
CA ALA A 145 -26.78 -0.37 -3.23
C ALA A 145 -26.66 -1.91 -3.33
N LEU A 146 -27.71 -2.66 -2.96
CA LEU A 146 -27.69 -4.11 -2.87
C LEU A 146 -27.27 -4.84 -4.17
N PRO A 147 -27.70 -4.43 -5.38
CA PRO A 147 -27.25 -5.05 -6.62
C PRO A 147 -25.73 -4.96 -6.83
N TYR A 148 -25.13 -3.80 -6.50
CA TYR A 148 -23.68 -3.59 -6.62
C TYR A 148 -22.92 -4.41 -5.58
N ILE A 149 -23.40 -4.44 -4.34
CA ILE A 149 -22.85 -5.30 -3.28
C ILE A 149 -22.84 -6.76 -3.75
N ARG A 150 -23.96 -7.26 -4.28
CA ARG A 150 -24.04 -8.64 -4.79
C ARG A 150 -23.10 -8.90 -5.96
N LYS A 151 -22.95 -7.94 -6.88
CA LYS A 151 -22.07 -8.05 -8.05
C LYS A 151 -20.61 -8.21 -7.65
N PHE A 152 -20.17 -7.48 -6.62
CA PHE A 152 -18.77 -7.41 -6.21
C PHE A 152 -18.44 -8.19 -4.93
N HIS A 153 -19.42 -8.89 -4.34
CA HIS A 153 -19.19 -9.75 -3.19
C HIS A 153 -18.14 -10.84 -3.49
N GLY A 154 -17.16 -10.96 -2.60
CA GLY A 154 -16.02 -11.87 -2.71
C GLY A 154 -14.97 -11.45 -3.76
N LYS A 155 -15.18 -10.33 -4.47
CA LYS A 155 -14.25 -9.86 -5.50
C LYS A 155 -13.11 -9.03 -4.89
N THR A 156 -11.93 -9.18 -5.46
CA THR A 156 -10.78 -8.34 -5.13
C THR A 156 -10.88 -6.99 -5.84
N ILE A 157 -10.67 -5.92 -5.08
CA ILE A 157 -10.59 -4.55 -5.58
C ILE A 157 -9.23 -4.00 -5.17
N VAL A 158 -8.36 -3.74 -6.14
CA VAL A 158 -7.08 -3.09 -5.87
C VAL A 158 -7.26 -1.58 -5.99
N ILE A 159 -6.84 -0.85 -4.98
CA ILE A 159 -7.04 0.59 -4.88
C ILE A 159 -5.68 1.24 -4.77
N LYS A 160 -5.30 2.00 -5.79
CA LYS A 160 -4.16 2.90 -5.69
C LYS A 160 -4.62 4.17 -4.99
N TYR A 161 -4.18 4.35 -3.76
CA TYR A 161 -4.42 5.54 -2.95
C TYR A 161 -3.25 6.53 -3.09
N GLY A 162 -3.52 7.73 -3.59
CA GLY A 162 -2.48 8.67 -4.00
C GLY A 162 -2.99 10.09 -4.20
N GLY A 163 -2.05 11.04 -4.30
CA GLY A 163 -2.38 12.45 -4.60
C GLY A 163 -2.88 13.23 -3.39
N ASN A 164 -3.72 14.23 -3.65
CA ASN A 164 -4.27 15.16 -2.65
C ASN A 164 -5.22 14.44 -1.67
N ALA A 165 -5.79 13.32 -2.07
CA ALA A 165 -6.57 12.45 -1.18
C ALA A 165 -5.77 12.02 0.06
N MET A 166 -4.43 12.04 -0.02
CA MET A 166 -3.51 11.71 1.08
C MET A 166 -3.03 12.92 1.89
N THR A 167 -3.41 14.14 1.53
CA THR A 167 -2.94 15.36 2.22
C THR A 167 -4.03 16.02 3.05
N GLU A 168 -5.30 15.89 2.65
CA GLU A 168 -6.42 16.49 3.36
C GLU A 168 -7.02 15.50 4.36
N GLU A 169 -7.06 15.87 5.65
CA GLU A 169 -7.53 14.98 6.72
C GLU A 169 -8.96 14.46 6.50
N LYS A 170 -9.87 15.32 6.01
CA LYS A 170 -11.24 14.92 5.69
C LYS A 170 -11.28 13.78 4.66
N LEU A 171 -10.46 13.87 3.61
CA LEU A 171 -10.38 12.85 2.57
C LEU A 171 -9.71 11.56 3.06
N LYS A 172 -8.69 11.65 3.92
CA LYS A 172 -8.08 10.47 4.56
C LYS A 172 -9.09 9.68 5.39
N HIS A 173 -9.87 10.38 6.21
CA HIS A 173 -10.91 9.75 7.02
C HIS A 173 -12.04 9.17 6.16
N GLY A 174 -12.48 9.88 5.11
CA GLY A 174 -13.46 9.38 4.15
C GLY A 174 -12.97 8.08 3.47
N PHE A 175 -11.74 8.08 2.96
CA PHE A 175 -11.13 6.91 2.34
C PHE A 175 -11.07 5.70 3.28
N ALA A 176 -10.65 5.89 4.52
CA ALA A 176 -10.59 4.80 5.51
C ALA A 176 -11.98 4.21 5.77
N ARG A 177 -13.02 5.04 5.91
CA ARG A 177 -14.41 4.58 6.06
C ARG A 177 -14.89 3.81 4.82
N ASP A 178 -14.57 4.30 3.63
CA ASP A 178 -14.97 3.66 2.37
C ASP A 178 -14.37 2.26 2.26
N VAL A 179 -13.06 2.14 2.49
CA VAL A 179 -12.34 0.86 2.43
C VAL A 179 -12.92 -0.16 3.41
N ILE A 180 -13.29 0.27 4.62
CA ILE A 180 -13.93 -0.60 5.61
C ILE A 180 -15.33 -1.00 5.18
N LEU A 181 -16.12 -0.06 4.66
CA LEU A 181 -17.46 -0.39 4.17
C LEU A 181 -17.38 -1.46 3.08
N LEU A 182 -16.46 -1.33 2.11
CA LEU A 182 -16.23 -2.34 1.08
C LEU A 182 -15.90 -3.71 1.68
N LYS A 183 -15.03 -3.77 2.70
CA LYS A 183 -14.70 -5.03 3.39
C LYS A 183 -15.90 -5.62 4.13
N LEU A 184 -16.66 -4.80 4.86
CA LEU A 184 -17.82 -5.23 5.63
C LEU A 184 -18.96 -5.76 4.75
N VAL A 185 -19.14 -5.21 3.56
CA VAL A 185 -20.14 -5.71 2.58
C VAL A 185 -19.63 -6.89 1.75
N GLY A 186 -18.46 -7.45 2.11
CA GLY A 186 -17.94 -8.71 1.58
C GLY A 186 -17.00 -8.59 0.39
N MET A 187 -16.53 -7.38 0.03
CA MET A 187 -15.49 -7.20 -0.98
C MET A 187 -14.09 -7.34 -0.36
N ASN A 188 -13.07 -7.57 -1.18
CA ASN A 188 -11.69 -7.74 -0.70
C ASN A 188 -10.79 -6.58 -1.19
N PRO A 189 -10.85 -5.41 -0.52
CA PRO A 189 -9.99 -4.28 -0.88
C PRO A 189 -8.52 -4.58 -0.57
N VAL A 190 -7.64 -4.20 -1.50
CA VAL A 190 -6.18 -4.21 -1.34
C VAL A 190 -5.70 -2.81 -1.67
N VAL A 191 -5.11 -2.11 -0.70
CA VAL A 191 -4.67 -0.73 -0.87
C VAL A 191 -3.19 -0.72 -1.25
N VAL A 192 -2.83 -0.01 -2.32
CA VAL A 192 -1.45 0.32 -2.68
C VAL A 192 -1.32 1.84 -2.59
N HIS A 193 -0.37 2.36 -1.81
CA HIS A 193 -0.30 3.80 -1.57
C HIS A 193 0.91 4.46 -2.25
N GLY A 194 0.80 5.77 -2.48
CA GLY A 194 1.94 6.64 -2.81
C GLY A 194 2.46 7.38 -1.58
N GLY A 195 3.28 8.41 -1.80
CA GLY A 195 3.74 9.29 -0.72
C GLY A 195 4.68 10.39 -1.19
N GLY A 196 4.51 10.85 -2.44
CA GLY A 196 5.41 11.82 -3.08
C GLY A 196 5.63 13.09 -2.23
N PRO A 197 4.56 13.81 -1.84
CA PRO A 197 4.67 15.00 -1.01
C PRO A 197 5.34 14.75 0.35
N GLN A 198 5.01 13.63 0.99
CA GLN A 198 5.57 13.26 2.30
C GLN A 198 7.08 12.97 2.20
N ILE A 199 7.51 12.31 1.13
CA ILE A 199 8.93 12.09 0.85
C ILE A 199 9.64 13.43 0.63
N ASP A 200 9.04 14.35 -0.15
CA ASP A 200 9.65 15.67 -0.40
C ASP A 200 9.81 16.47 0.90
N ASP A 201 8.86 16.39 1.81
CA ASP A 201 8.93 17.06 3.10
C ASP A 201 9.96 16.43 4.04
N ALA A 202 10.09 15.09 4.04
CA ALA A 202 11.13 14.40 4.79
C ALA A 202 12.54 14.70 4.25
N LEU A 203 12.71 14.72 2.92
CA LEU A 203 13.97 15.10 2.28
C LEU A 203 14.40 16.51 2.68
N LYS A 204 13.47 17.48 2.68
CA LYS A 204 13.76 18.85 3.15
C LYS A 204 14.24 18.88 4.61
N LYS A 205 13.64 18.07 5.49
CA LYS A 205 14.03 17.98 6.91
C LYS A 205 15.46 17.48 7.10
N VAL A 206 15.94 16.59 6.22
CA VAL A 206 17.33 16.09 6.23
C VAL A 206 18.27 16.93 5.36
N GLY A 207 17.81 18.05 4.81
CA GLY A 207 18.62 18.98 4.04
C GLY A 207 18.84 18.58 2.57
N LYS A 208 18.03 17.65 2.04
CA LYS A 208 18.04 17.24 0.62
C LYS A 208 16.88 17.81 -0.16
N THR A 209 17.05 17.91 -1.47
CA THR A 209 15.99 18.27 -2.41
C THR A 209 15.68 17.10 -3.34
N GLY A 210 14.40 16.80 -3.50
CA GLY A 210 13.97 15.80 -4.47
C GLY A 210 14.27 16.24 -5.90
N THR A 211 14.86 15.34 -6.69
CA THR A 211 15.08 15.55 -8.14
C THR A 211 14.24 14.55 -8.91
N PHE A 212 13.64 14.98 -10.02
CA PHE A 212 12.83 14.14 -10.89
C PHE A 212 13.37 14.15 -12.32
N ILE A 213 13.43 12.97 -12.93
CA ILE A 213 13.75 12.80 -14.35
C ILE A 213 12.63 11.99 -14.98
N GLN A 214 12.00 12.53 -16.04
CA GLN A 214 10.89 11.89 -16.77
C GLN A 214 9.73 11.41 -15.87
N GLY A 215 9.47 12.11 -14.76
CA GLY A 215 8.40 11.77 -13.82
C GLY A 215 8.79 10.75 -12.74
N MET A 216 10.02 10.21 -12.79
CA MET A 216 10.56 9.31 -11.77
C MET A 216 11.46 10.08 -10.80
N ARG A 217 11.37 9.78 -9.51
CA ARG A 217 12.23 10.36 -8.48
C ARG A 217 13.63 9.76 -8.60
N VAL A 218 14.64 10.59 -8.85
CA VAL A 218 16.04 10.17 -8.74
C VAL A 218 16.29 9.82 -7.29
N THR A 219 16.75 8.58 -7.06
CA THR A 219 16.82 7.99 -5.72
C THR A 219 18.25 7.50 -5.50
N ASP A 220 19.10 8.30 -4.85
CA ASP A 220 20.40 7.82 -4.35
C ASP A 220 20.23 7.00 -3.05
N GLU A 221 21.31 6.51 -2.47
CA GLU A 221 21.29 5.60 -1.31
C GLU A 221 20.58 6.23 -0.10
N GLU A 222 21.00 7.44 0.26
CA GLU A 222 20.40 8.22 1.35
C GLU A 222 18.95 8.61 1.04
N THR A 223 18.61 8.90 -0.23
CA THR A 223 17.23 9.14 -0.64
C THR A 223 16.39 7.87 -0.51
N MET A 224 16.95 6.69 -0.79
CA MET A 224 16.27 5.41 -0.63
C MET A 224 15.94 5.15 0.84
N GLU A 225 16.85 5.43 1.78
CA GLU A 225 16.58 5.33 3.21
C GLU A 225 15.40 6.20 3.64
N VAL A 226 15.35 7.45 3.16
CA VAL A 226 14.21 8.35 3.41
C VAL A 226 12.92 7.83 2.78
N VAL A 227 12.98 7.28 1.57
CA VAL A 227 11.81 6.67 0.92
C VAL A 227 11.29 5.47 1.72
N GLU A 228 12.16 4.59 2.21
CA GLU A 228 11.76 3.45 3.03
C GLU A 228 11.11 3.88 4.34
N TRP A 229 11.74 4.85 5.03
CA TRP A 229 11.21 5.41 6.26
C TRP A 229 9.82 6.02 6.05
N VAL A 230 9.68 6.90 5.05
CA VAL A 230 8.42 7.63 4.85
C VAL A 230 7.31 6.71 4.37
N LEU A 231 7.56 5.88 3.35
CA LEU A 231 6.50 5.06 2.78
C LEU A 231 6.09 3.94 3.73
N GLY A 232 7.04 3.16 4.26
CA GLY A 232 6.73 2.00 5.12
C GLY A 232 6.50 2.36 6.59
N GLY A 233 7.25 3.34 7.11
CA GLY A 233 7.25 3.68 8.53
C GLY A 233 6.26 4.77 8.94
N GLU A 234 5.90 5.68 8.04
CA GLU A 234 5.00 6.81 8.33
C GLU A 234 3.68 6.66 7.57
N VAL A 235 3.70 6.83 6.25
CA VAL A 235 2.48 6.90 5.43
C VAL A 235 1.65 5.62 5.49
N GLN A 236 2.29 4.46 5.38
CA GLN A 236 1.59 3.18 5.52
C GLN A 236 0.94 3.04 6.89
N GLN A 237 1.66 3.39 7.96
CA GLN A 237 1.19 3.22 9.33
C GLN A 237 0.03 4.16 9.64
N ASP A 238 0.05 5.37 9.09
CA ASP A 238 -1.08 6.30 9.18
C ASP A 238 -2.35 5.73 8.54
N ILE A 239 -2.24 5.15 7.34
CA ILE A 239 -3.37 4.52 6.65
C ILE A 239 -3.90 3.33 7.45
N VAL A 240 -3.00 2.46 7.92
CA VAL A 240 -3.34 1.30 8.74
C VAL A 240 -4.06 1.73 10.03
N MET A 241 -3.52 2.73 10.71
CA MET A 241 -4.11 3.28 11.93
C MET A 241 -5.52 3.84 11.67
N LEU A 242 -5.69 4.65 10.63
CA LEU A 242 -7.00 5.23 10.30
C LEU A 242 -8.04 4.15 9.99
N ILE A 243 -7.67 3.12 9.22
CA ILE A 243 -8.56 1.98 8.95
C ILE A 243 -8.93 1.27 10.26
N ASN A 244 -7.96 1.03 11.13
CA ASN A 244 -8.21 0.36 12.41
C ASN A 244 -9.07 1.20 13.37
N GLN A 245 -8.93 2.53 13.37
CA GLN A 245 -9.74 3.44 14.18
C GLN A 245 -11.25 3.36 13.86
N TYR A 246 -11.59 3.08 12.60
CA TYR A 246 -12.96 2.89 12.15
C TYR A 246 -13.44 1.43 12.25
N GLY A 247 -12.69 0.57 12.95
CA GLY A 247 -13.07 -0.83 13.21
C GLY A 247 -12.65 -1.83 12.13
N GLY A 248 -11.83 -1.40 11.16
CA GLY A 248 -11.20 -2.30 10.20
C GLY A 248 -10.04 -3.09 10.82
N GLN A 249 -9.49 -4.02 10.04
CA GLN A 249 -8.30 -4.78 10.38
C GLN A 249 -7.26 -4.63 9.27
N ALA A 250 -6.54 -3.53 9.25
CA ALA A 250 -5.50 -3.28 8.26
C ALA A 250 -4.15 -3.87 8.68
N VAL A 251 -3.39 -4.36 7.70
CA VAL A 251 -2.00 -4.83 7.86
C VAL A 251 -1.12 -4.14 6.83
N GLY A 252 -0.10 -3.43 7.32
CA GLY A 252 0.92 -2.80 6.48
C GLY A 252 1.91 -3.83 5.94
N LEU A 253 2.21 -3.77 4.64
CA LEU A 253 3.17 -4.62 3.95
C LEU A 253 4.06 -3.80 3.03
N THR A 254 5.35 -4.05 3.05
CA THR A 254 6.30 -3.61 2.03
C THR A 254 6.61 -4.78 1.10
N GLY A 255 7.41 -4.56 0.05
CA GLY A 255 7.89 -5.67 -0.77
C GLY A 255 8.66 -6.72 0.01
N LYS A 256 9.36 -6.33 1.09
CA LYS A 256 10.20 -7.24 1.90
C LYS A 256 9.37 -8.31 2.61
N ASP A 257 8.13 -7.99 2.97
CA ASP A 257 7.28 -8.85 3.81
C ASP A 257 6.80 -10.08 3.04
N GLY A 258 7.21 -11.27 3.49
CA GLY A 258 6.93 -12.53 2.78
C GLY A 258 7.52 -12.62 1.37
N GLY A 259 8.44 -11.70 1.04
CA GLY A 259 8.98 -11.51 -0.30
C GLY A 259 7.94 -11.13 -1.35
N LEU A 260 7.01 -10.25 -0.98
CA LEU A 260 5.88 -9.80 -1.77
C LEU A 260 6.28 -9.19 -3.13
N ILE A 261 7.29 -8.30 -3.18
CA ILE A 261 7.69 -7.60 -4.41
C ILE A 261 9.19 -7.76 -4.67
N ARG A 262 9.55 -8.64 -5.60
CA ARG A 262 10.91 -8.73 -6.13
C ARG A 262 11.12 -7.68 -7.21
N ALA A 263 12.24 -6.97 -7.12
CA ALA A 263 12.55 -5.87 -8.00
C ALA A 263 13.98 -5.95 -8.53
N LYS A 264 14.18 -5.32 -9.69
CA LYS A 264 15.48 -5.10 -10.31
C LYS A 264 15.62 -3.63 -10.64
N LYS A 265 16.85 -3.13 -10.78
CA LYS A 265 17.10 -1.75 -11.18
C LYS A 265 16.40 -1.42 -12.51
N LEU A 266 15.64 -0.34 -12.53
CA LEU A 266 14.96 0.16 -13.72
C LEU A 266 16.00 0.71 -14.71
N LYS A 267 16.02 0.14 -15.92
CA LYS A 267 16.78 0.70 -17.04
C LYS A 267 15.89 1.71 -17.77
N MET A 268 15.89 2.97 -17.33
CA MET A 268 15.01 4.00 -17.89
C MET A 268 15.54 4.49 -19.24
N PRO A 269 14.82 4.34 -20.35
CA PRO A 269 15.26 4.84 -21.65
C PRO A 269 15.38 6.37 -21.67
N ASP A 270 16.43 6.89 -22.28
CA ASP A 270 16.55 8.32 -22.53
C ASP A 270 15.64 8.72 -23.71
N ARG A 271 14.65 9.60 -23.45
CA ARG A 271 13.73 10.10 -24.48
C ARG A 271 14.43 11.02 -25.47
N ASP A 272 15.51 11.68 -25.05
CA ASP A 272 16.27 12.61 -25.87
C ASP A 272 17.42 11.89 -26.60
N LYS A 273 17.84 10.72 -26.12
CA LYS A 273 18.93 9.90 -26.70
C LYS A 273 18.51 8.45 -26.88
N PRO A 274 17.82 8.10 -27.98
CA PRO A 274 17.40 6.74 -28.27
C PRO A 274 18.56 5.73 -28.19
N GLY A 275 18.33 4.62 -27.48
CA GLY A 275 19.33 3.56 -27.26
C GLY A 275 20.23 3.76 -26.04
N GLN A 276 20.13 4.89 -25.33
CA GLN A 276 20.80 5.11 -24.05
C GLN A 276 19.82 4.92 -22.88
N PHE A 277 20.38 4.58 -21.73
CA PHE A 277 19.63 4.46 -20.48
C PHE A 277 20.13 5.51 -19.48
N ILE A 278 19.20 6.14 -18.79
CA ILE A 278 19.47 7.08 -17.70
C ILE A 278 19.55 6.30 -16.40
N ASP A 279 20.65 6.45 -15.66
CA ASP A 279 20.74 5.97 -14.29
C ASP A 279 20.07 6.98 -13.35
N ILE A 280 18.98 6.55 -12.73
CA ILE A 280 18.22 7.33 -11.75
C ILE A 280 18.36 6.76 -10.32
N GLY A 281 19.36 5.91 -10.10
CA GLY A 281 19.70 5.32 -8.81
C GLY A 281 18.85 4.10 -8.44
N PHE A 282 18.42 4.01 -7.19
CA PHE A 282 17.64 2.92 -6.60
C PHE A 282 16.15 3.00 -6.96
N VAL A 283 15.87 3.14 -8.25
CA VAL A 283 14.53 3.02 -8.81
C VAL A 283 14.37 1.65 -9.44
N GLY A 284 13.25 0.99 -9.14
CA GLY A 284 13.03 -0.41 -9.50
C GLY A 284 11.97 -0.60 -10.57
N ASP A 285 12.12 -1.72 -11.27
CA ASP A 285 11.07 -2.37 -12.06
C ASP A 285 10.66 -3.68 -11.35
N ILE A 286 9.40 -4.06 -11.46
CA ILE A 286 8.87 -5.27 -10.81
C ILE A 286 9.35 -6.48 -11.61
N GLU A 287 10.08 -7.35 -10.95
CA GLU A 287 10.46 -8.64 -11.53
C GLU A 287 9.38 -9.69 -11.26
N THR A 288 9.02 -9.88 -9.98
CA THR A 288 7.95 -10.80 -9.60
C THR A 288 7.12 -10.33 -8.41
N ILE A 289 5.83 -10.61 -8.55
CA ILE A 289 4.74 -10.66 -7.58
C ILE A 289 4.61 -11.93 -6.71
N ASN A 290 4.88 -11.99 -5.40
CA ASN A 290 4.44 -13.12 -4.59
C ASN A 290 3.16 -12.78 -3.80
N PRO A 291 1.96 -13.17 -4.27
CA PRO A 291 0.70 -12.77 -3.63
C PRO A 291 0.37 -13.60 -2.37
N ALA A 292 1.21 -14.56 -1.96
CA ALA A 292 0.86 -15.51 -0.90
C ALA A 292 0.45 -14.82 0.42
N VAL A 293 1.20 -13.83 0.86
CA VAL A 293 0.89 -13.07 2.09
C VAL A 293 -0.39 -12.25 1.93
N VAL A 294 -0.61 -11.65 0.76
CA VAL A 294 -1.82 -10.86 0.47
C VAL A 294 -3.06 -11.77 0.46
N ARG A 295 -2.98 -12.94 -0.19
CA ARG A 295 -4.08 -13.92 -0.21
C ARG A 295 -4.42 -14.43 1.19
N ALA A 296 -3.40 -14.75 2.00
CA ALA A 296 -3.60 -15.20 3.37
C ALA A 296 -4.35 -14.15 4.22
N LEU A 297 -4.09 -12.87 4.01
CA LEU A 297 -4.81 -11.78 4.67
C LEU A 297 -6.23 -11.60 4.11
N GLN A 298 -6.43 -11.76 2.79
CA GLN A 298 -7.74 -11.65 2.14
C GLN A 298 -8.71 -12.77 2.54
N ASP A 299 -8.20 -13.97 2.79
CA ASP A 299 -8.98 -15.13 3.24
C ASP A 299 -9.61 -14.93 4.63
N ASP A 300 -9.09 -13.96 5.39
CA ASP A 300 -9.61 -13.52 6.67
C ASP A 300 -10.15 -12.06 6.57
N ALA A 301 -10.49 -11.44 7.70
CA ALA A 301 -11.06 -10.10 7.75
C ALA A 301 -10.03 -8.96 7.53
N PHE A 302 -8.78 -9.26 7.16
CA PHE A 302 -7.74 -8.25 7.00
C PHE A 302 -7.79 -7.48 5.68
N ILE A 303 -7.27 -6.24 5.72
CA ILE A 303 -7.13 -5.32 4.60
C ILE A 303 -5.63 -5.04 4.38
N PRO A 304 -5.01 -5.59 3.33
CA PRO A 304 -3.61 -5.33 3.02
C PRO A 304 -3.39 -3.88 2.57
N VAL A 305 -2.41 -3.20 3.17
CA VAL A 305 -1.97 -1.84 2.80
C VAL A 305 -0.50 -1.90 2.39
N ILE A 306 -0.22 -1.68 1.10
CA ILE A 306 1.05 -2.04 0.48
C ILE A 306 1.84 -0.78 0.10
N SER A 307 3.08 -0.67 0.59
CA SER A 307 4.05 0.33 0.16
C SER A 307 4.79 -0.13 -1.10
N PRO A 308 5.02 0.75 -2.09
CA PRO A 308 5.61 0.39 -3.38
C PRO A 308 7.15 0.35 -3.32
N ILE A 309 7.69 -0.41 -2.38
CA ILE A 309 9.12 -0.67 -2.23
C ILE A 309 9.35 -2.13 -2.57
N GLY A 310 10.20 -2.41 -3.56
CA GLY A 310 10.62 -3.77 -3.90
C GLY A 310 12.06 -4.03 -3.50
N PHE A 311 12.49 -5.29 -3.61
CA PHE A 311 13.84 -5.69 -3.23
C PHE A 311 14.39 -6.76 -4.20
N SER A 312 15.68 -6.69 -4.49
CA SER A 312 16.38 -7.71 -5.30
C SER A 312 16.82 -8.90 -4.46
N ASP A 313 17.38 -9.91 -5.13
CA ASP A 313 17.85 -11.14 -4.49
C ASP A 313 19.03 -10.92 -3.53
N ASP A 314 19.82 -9.87 -3.74
CA ASP A 314 20.91 -9.44 -2.84
C ASP A 314 20.41 -8.55 -1.67
N GLY A 315 19.10 -8.29 -1.60
CA GLY A 315 18.48 -7.50 -0.54
C GLY A 315 18.50 -5.98 -0.77
N GLN A 316 18.97 -5.51 -1.94
CA GLN A 316 18.91 -4.08 -2.27
C GLN A 316 17.46 -3.63 -2.45
N ALA A 317 17.09 -2.55 -1.76
CA ALA A 317 15.78 -1.93 -1.89
C ALA A 317 15.70 -1.01 -3.11
N TYR A 318 14.51 -0.97 -3.72
CA TYR A 318 14.19 -0.11 -4.84
C TYR A 318 12.85 0.59 -4.63
N ASN A 319 12.83 1.89 -4.94
CA ASN A 319 11.62 2.69 -5.03
C ASN A 319 10.90 2.38 -6.35
N ILE A 320 9.63 1.98 -6.29
CA ILE A 320 8.83 1.63 -7.47
C ILE A 320 7.65 2.60 -7.57
N ASN A 321 7.21 2.90 -8.80
CA ASN A 321 5.99 3.68 -8.99
C ASN A 321 4.77 2.93 -8.42
N ALA A 322 4.01 3.57 -7.54
CA ALA A 322 2.81 3.01 -6.92
C ALA A 322 1.74 2.58 -7.93
N ASP A 323 1.62 3.28 -9.05
CA ASP A 323 0.66 2.95 -10.11
C ASP A 323 1.04 1.63 -10.80
N VAL A 324 2.34 1.40 -10.99
CA VAL A 324 2.87 0.14 -11.55
C VAL A 324 2.67 -1.01 -10.57
N VAL A 325 2.93 -0.80 -9.27
CA VAL A 325 2.68 -1.80 -8.23
C VAL A 325 1.20 -2.15 -8.15
N ALA A 326 0.31 -1.15 -8.16
CA ALA A 326 -1.14 -1.38 -8.13
C ALA A 326 -1.63 -2.14 -9.36
N GLY A 327 -1.18 -1.74 -10.55
CA GLY A 327 -1.48 -2.43 -11.81
C GLY A 327 -1.06 -3.89 -11.78
N LYS A 328 0.20 -4.16 -11.40
CA LYS A 328 0.72 -5.53 -11.37
C LYS A 328 0.09 -6.38 -10.27
N MET A 329 -0.23 -5.79 -9.12
CA MET A 329 -0.97 -6.47 -8.06
C MET A 329 -2.38 -6.84 -8.51
N ALA A 330 -3.08 -5.94 -9.21
CA ALA A 330 -4.41 -6.19 -9.75
C ALA A 330 -4.41 -7.34 -10.77
N GLU A 331 -3.41 -7.37 -11.66
CA GLU A 331 -3.20 -8.47 -12.62
C GLU A 331 -3.05 -9.82 -11.89
N ILE A 332 -2.14 -9.89 -10.91
CA ILE A 332 -1.78 -11.14 -10.22
C ILE A 332 -2.89 -11.65 -9.30
N LEU A 333 -3.62 -10.74 -8.67
CA LEU A 333 -4.77 -11.07 -7.85
C LEU A 333 -6.04 -11.32 -8.70
N LYS A 334 -5.98 -11.10 -10.02
CA LYS A 334 -7.13 -11.15 -10.93
C LYS A 334 -8.27 -10.28 -10.41
N ALA A 335 -7.93 -9.04 -10.08
CA ALA A 335 -8.86 -8.09 -9.51
C ALA A 335 -10.01 -7.80 -10.47
N GLU A 336 -11.21 -7.65 -9.90
CA GLU A 336 -12.40 -7.24 -10.62
C GLU A 336 -12.31 -5.77 -11.02
N LYS A 337 -11.74 -4.96 -10.12
CA LYS A 337 -11.50 -3.53 -10.32
C LYS A 337 -10.09 -3.16 -9.87
N LEU A 338 -9.42 -2.37 -10.69
CA LEU A 338 -8.30 -1.52 -10.26
C LEU A 338 -8.81 -0.08 -10.20
N VAL A 339 -8.80 0.55 -9.02
CA VAL A 339 -9.22 1.93 -8.83
C VAL A 339 -7.99 2.80 -8.61
N MET A 340 -7.73 3.71 -9.54
CA MET A 340 -6.63 4.65 -9.54
C MET A 340 -7.12 6.00 -9.03
N MET A 341 -6.85 6.32 -7.77
CA MET A 341 -7.21 7.63 -7.22
C MET A 341 -6.17 8.68 -7.62
N THR A 342 -6.64 9.72 -8.28
CA THR A 342 -5.80 10.78 -8.85
C THR A 342 -6.28 12.17 -8.43
N ASN A 343 -5.61 13.20 -8.94
CA ASN A 343 -5.98 14.61 -8.75
C ASN A 343 -6.69 15.21 -9.96
N ILE A 344 -7.17 14.37 -10.88
CA ILE A 344 -7.89 14.77 -12.08
C ILE A 344 -9.24 14.05 -12.13
N PRO A 345 -10.27 14.64 -12.75
CA PRO A 345 -11.58 14.00 -12.94
C PRO A 345 -11.50 12.68 -13.71
N GLY A 346 -10.52 12.54 -14.60
CA GLY A 346 -10.35 11.38 -15.48
C GLY A 346 -9.69 11.82 -16.78
N VAL A 347 -9.92 11.07 -17.85
CA VAL A 347 -9.50 11.42 -19.21
C VAL A 347 -10.50 12.40 -19.80
N LEU A 348 -9.99 13.53 -20.31
CA LEU A 348 -10.80 14.58 -20.92
C LEU A 348 -10.64 14.56 -22.45
N ASP A 349 -11.72 14.89 -23.16
CA ASP A 349 -11.66 15.17 -24.61
C ASP A 349 -11.04 16.55 -24.89
N LYS A 350 -10.90 16.90 -26.17
CA LYS A 350 -10.35 18.20 -26.63
C LYS A 350 -11.21 19.40 -26.19
N GLN A 351 -12.47 19.17 -25.85
CA GLN A 351 -13.43 20.18 -25.40
C GLN A 351 -13.47 20.28 -23.87
N GLY A 352 -12.73 19.41 -23.15
CA GLY A 352 -12.67 19.37 -21.70
C GLY A 352 -13.78 18.53 -21.05
N ASN A 353 -14.55 17.75 -21.82
CA ASN A 353 -15.56 16.86 -21.26
C ASN A 353 -14.93 15.55 -20.78
N LEU A 354 -15.47 14.99 -19.69
CA LEU A 354 -15.03 13.71 -19.15
C LEU A 354 -15.46 12.56 -20.06
N LEU A 355 -14.47 11.77 -20.49
CA LEU A 355 -14.69 10.49 -21.17
C LEU A 355 -14.85 9.42 -20.10
N THR A 356 -16.06 8.87 -19.98
CA THR A 356 -16.44 8.00 -18.85
C THR A 356 -16.23 6.51 -19.12
N ASP A 357 -16.27 6.10 -20.38
CA ASP A 357 -16.09 4.71 -20.80
C ASP A 357 -15.17 4.69 -22.03
N LEU A 358 -13.99 4.07 -21.89
CA LEU A 358 -13.01 3.92 -22.94
C LEU A 358 -12.53 2.47 -23.02
N SER A 359 -12.32 1.99 -24.24
CA SER A 359 -11.51 0.81 -24.50
C SER A 359 -10.03 1.18 -24.57
N ALA A 360 -9.17 0.18 -24.39
CA ALA A 360 -7.73 0.35 -24.59
C ALA A 360 -7.39 0.90 -25.99
N ARG A 361 -8.17 0.53 -27.01
CA ARG A 361 -8.00 0.99 -28.39
C ARG A 361 -8.37 2.47 -28.55
N GLU A 362 -9.50 2.89 -27.99
CA GLU A 362 -9.91 4.30 -28.04
C GLU A 362 -8.88 5.21 -27.36
N ILE A 363 -8.23 4.74 -26.28
CA ILE A 363 -7.12 5.47 -25.66
C ILE A 363 -5.93 5.61 -26.60
N ASP A 364 -5.56 4.54 -27.31
CA ASP A 364 -4.47 4.56 -28.29
C ASP A 364 -4.81 5.53 -29.46
N GLU A 365 -6.07 5.59 -29.88
CA GLU A 365 -6.56 6.55 -30.90
C GLU A 365 -6.54 8.00 -30.40
N LEU A 366 -6.96 8.25 -29.16
CA LEU A 366 -6.90 9.56 -28.49
C LEU A 366 -5.46 10.04 -28.26
N PHE A 367 -4.50 9.12 -28.18
CA PHE A 367 -3.09 9.48 -28.15
C PHE A 367 -2.58 9.86 -29.55
N ALA A 368 -2.93 9.06 -30.56
CA ALA A 368 -2.52 9.31 -31.95
C ALA A 368 -3.07 10.63 -32.49
N ASP A 369 -4.28 11.03 -32.08
CA ASP A 369 -4.92 12.26 -32.52
C ASP A 369 -4.54 13.50 -31.67
N GLY A 370 -3.70 13.30 -30.66
CA GLY A 370 -3.18 14.34 -29.76
C GLY A 370 -4.14 14.82 -28.68
N THR A 371 -5.32 14.21 -28.50
CA THR A 371 -6.25 14.54 -27.40
C THR A 371 -5.61 14.27 -26.05
N ILE A 372 -5.04 13.08 -25.87
CA ILE A 372 -4.21 12.74 -24.72
C ILE A 372 -2.78 13.17 -25.05
N SER A 373 -2.30 14.22 -24.40
CA SER A 373 -0.95 14.74 -24.63
C SER A 373 -0.17 14.95 -23.33
N GLY A 374 1.14 15.18 -23.47
CA GLY A 374 2.03 15.53 -22.36
C GLY A 374 2.18 14.43 -21.31
N GLY A 375 2.07 14.81 -20.04
CA GLY A 375 2.30 13.93 -18.89
C GLY A 375 1.16 12.98 -18.55
N MET A 376 0.08 12.94 -19.35
CA MET A 376 -1.06 12.07 -19.07
C MET A 376 -0.82 10.63 -19.51
N LEU A 377 -0.15 10.38 -20.64
CA LEU A 377 0.18 9.02 -21.07
C LEU A 377 0.96 8.24 -20.00
N PRO A 378 2.04 8.78 -19.38
CA PRO A 378 2.71 8.08 -18.28
C PRO A 378 1.86 7.87 -17.02
N LYS A 379 0.76 8.63 -16.85
CA LYS A 379 -0.17 8.48 -15.72
C LYS A 379 -1.19 7.38 -15.95
N ILE A 380 -1.61 7.19 -17.20
CA ILE A 380 -2.62 6.19 -17.57
C ILE A 380 -2.00 4.92 -18.14
N SER A 381 -0.69 4.90 -18.45
CA SER A 381 -0.02 3.73 -19.02
C SER A 381 -0.14 2.51 -18.12
N SER A 382 0.06 2.65 -16.80
CA SER A 382 -0.12 1.53 -15.87
C SER A 382 -1.56 1.04 -15.79
N ALA A 383 -2.54 1.95 -15.94
CA ALA A 383 -3.96 1.59 -16.01
C ALA A 383 -4.28 0.84 -17.31
N LEU A 384 -3.73 1.30 -18.43
CA LEU A 384 -3.87 0.67 -19.74
C LEU A 384 -3.22 -0.72 -19.78
N ASP A 385 -2.01 -0.85 -19.22
CA ASP A 385 -1.29 -2.12 -19.12
C ASP A 385 -2.06 -3.11 -18.24
N ALA A 386 -2.62 -2.67 -17.13
CA ALA A 386 -3.47 -3.49 -16.26
C ALA A 386 -4.74 -3.97 -16.98
N ALA A 387 -5.40 -3.07 -17.73
CA ALA A 387 -6.57 -3.43 -18.55
C ALA A 387 -6.19 -4.46 -19.63
N LYS A 388 -5.11 -4.20 -20.38
CA LYS A 388 -4.58 -5.12 -21.42
C LYS A 388 -4.13 -6.46 -20.83
N SER A 389 -3.75 -6.51 -19.55
CA SER A 389 -3.27 -7.72 -18.86
C SER A 389 -4.37 -8.51 -18.14
N GLY A 390 -5.65 -8.15 -18.33
CA GLY A 390 -6.78 -8.97 -17.90
C GLY A 390 -7.41 -8.62 -16.56
N VAL A 391 -7.08 -7.47 -15.96
CA VAL A 391 -7.93 -6.87 -14.91
C VAL A 391 -9.29 -6.57 -15.53
N HIS A 392 -10.42 -6.87 -14.89
CA HIS A 392 -11.72 -6.77 -15.60
C HIS A 392 -12.09 -5.33 -15.98
N SER A 393 -11.85 -4.37 -15.08
CA SER A 393 -12.02 -2.94 -15.36
C SER A 393 -11.04 -2.10 -14.56
N VAL A 394 -10.55 -1.02 -15.16
CA VAL A 394 -9.66 -0.07 -14.51
C VAL A 394 -10.34 1.30 -14.45
N HIS A 395 -10.34 1.93 -13.29
CA HIS A 395 -11.08 3.16 -13.03
C HIS A 395 -10.10 4.26 -12.65
N ILE A 396 -10.11 5.38 -13.37
CA ILE A 396 -9.34 6.57 -13.04
C ILE A 396 -10.31 7.59 -12.48
N ILE A 397 -10.21 7.86 -11.19
CA ILE A 397 -11.17 8.71 -10.46
C ILE A 397 -10.48 9.90 -9.78
N ASP A 398 -11.28 10.93 -9.48
CA ASP A 398 -10.85 12.07 -8.69
C ASP A 398 -10.91 11.77 -7.20
N GLY A 399 -9.75 11.56 -6.59
CA GLY A 399 -9.63 11.31 -5.16
C GLY A 399 -9.94 12.52 -4.27
N ARG A 400 -10.16 13.72 -4.86
CA ARG A 400 -10.55 14.93 -4.12
C ARG A 400 -12.05 14.96 -3.80
N ILE A 401 -12.84 14.11 -4.45
CA ILE A 401 -14.26 13.98 -4.19
C ILE A 401 -14.43 13.06 -2.98
N GLU A 402 -15.14 13.53 -1.96
CA GLU A 402 -15.49 12.76 -0.78
C GLU A 402 -16.33 11.54 -1.18
N HIS A 403 -16.02 10.38 -0.60
CA HIS A 403 -16.63 9.10 -0.94
C HIS A 403 -16.48 8.66 -2.40
N SER A 404 -15.51 9.22 -3.15
CA SER A 404 -15.23 8.85 -4.55
C SER A 404 -15.09 7.35 -4.79
N LEU A 405 -14.53 6.62 -3.83
CA LEU A 405 -14.39 5.17 -3.91
C LEU A 405 -15.76 4.45 -3.88
N LEU A 406 -16.66 4.85 -2.97
CA LEU A 406 -18.01 4.28 -2.89
C LEU A 406 -18.86 4.70 -4.08
N LEU A 407 -18.75 5.96 -4.50
CA LEU A 407 -19.44 6.47 -5.68
C LEU A 407 -19.10 5.64 -6.92
N GLU A 408 -17.83 5.31 -7.13
CA GLU A 408 -17.40 4.53 -8.29
C GLU A 408 -17.77 3.03 -8.21
N ILE A 409 -17.87 2.45 -7.01
CA ILE A 409 -18.10 1.01 -6.85
C ILE A 409 -19.59 0.67 -6.66
N LEU A 410 -20.34 1.53 -5.97
CA LEU A 410 -21.70 1.26 -5.51
C LEU A 410 -22.77 2.10 -6.23
N THR A 411 -22.41 2.79 -7.32
CA THR A 411 -23.37 3.54 -8.13
C THR A 411 -23.16 3.30 -9.63
N GLU A 412 -24.14 3.73 -10.42
CA GLU A 412 -24.11 3.65 -11.90
C GLU A 412 -23.50 4.89 -12.56
N GLN A 413 -23.50 6.03 -11.86
CA GLN A 413 -22.95 7.26 -12.39
C GLN A 413 -21.42 7.14 -12.44
N ALA A 414 -20.85 7.44 -13.61
CA ALA A 414 -19.39 7.50 -13.74
C ALA A 414 -18.85 8.76 -13.06
N PHE A 415 -18.00 8.58 -12.04
CA PHE A 415 -17.30 9.67 -11.34
C PHE A 415 -15.85 9.83 -11.82
N GLY A 416 -15.49 9.06 -12.85
CA GLY A 416 -14.24 9.19 -13.57
C GLY A 416 -14.27 8.44 -14.90
N THR A 417 -13.10 7.98 -15.34
CA THR A 417 -12.95 7.21 -16.58
C THR A 417 -12.78 5.74 -16.26
N MET A 418 -13.69 4.91 -16.76
CA MET A 418 -13.54 3.46 -16.81
C MET A 418 -12.82 3.06 -18.09
N ILE A 419 -11.78 2.24 -17.95
CA ILE A 419 -11.08 1.57 -19.04
C ILE A 419 -11.50 0.09 -19.05
N ARG A 420 -12.14 -0.33 -20.14
CA ARG A 420 -12.52 -1.73 -20.38
C ARG A 420 -11.38 -2.52 -20.98
N SER A 421 -11.30 -3.78 -20.58
CA SER A 421 -10.25 -4.70 -20.99
C SER A 421 -10.58 -5.46 -22.28
N HIS A 422 -11.79 -5.31 -22.81
CA HIS A 422 -12.29 -5.91 -24.06
C HIS A 422 -13.52 -5.16 -24.57
#